data_AF-A0A7C2NQZ6-F1
#
_entry.id   AF-A0A7C2NQZ6-F1
#
_cell.length_a   1.000
_cell.length_b   1.000
_cell.length_c   1.000
_cell.angle_alpha   90.00
_cell.angle_beta   90.00
_cell.angle_gamma   90.00
#
_symmetry.space_group_name_H-M   'P 1'
#
loop_
_entity.id
_entity.type
_entity.pdbx_description
1 polymer ?
#
loop_
_entity_poly.entity_id
_entity_poly.type
_entity_poly.pdbx_seq_one_letter_code
_entity_poly.pdbx_strand_id
1 'polypeptide(L)'
;MNFAKLLVEGEKLTRDNFANPPKAMGVLPFWFWNGEMNEEEMIWQMKEYHAKGISGLFIHGRFGESIGYLSDTWFERTKYAVKVAKEIGIDVWVYDEMNWPSGTAYRKVSQENPKLRQKYLEMVALPVPGPLFTFLEATDDR
;
A
#
# COMPACT_ATOMS: atom_id res chain seq x y z
N MET A 1 1.87 -9.26 19.61
CA MET A 1 1.76 -10.49 18.81
C MET A 1 3.12 -11.16 18.77
N ASN A 2 3.19 -12.49 18.77
CA ASN A 2 4.46 -13.23 18.75
C ASN A 2 5.34 -12.91 17.53
N PHE A 3 4.73 -12.52 16.41
CA PHE A 3 5.41 -12.17 15.16
C PHE A 3 6.41 -11.00 15.29
N ALA A 4 5.99 -9.87 15.88
CA ALA A 4 6.84 -8.67 16.01
C ALA A 4 8.03 -8.89 16.96
N LYS A 5 7.84 -9.69 18.02
CA LYS A 5 8.90 -9.97 18.98
C LYS A 5 10.00 -10.84 18.35
N LEU A 6 9.63 -11.88 17.59
CA LEU A 6 10.59 -12.74 16.90
C LEU A 6 11.38 -12.00 15.81
N LEU A 7 10.76 -11.05 15.11
CA LEU A 7 11.48 -10.23 14.11
C LEU A 7 12.50 -9.28 14.73
N VAL A 8 12.21 -8.72 15.91
CA VAL A 8 13.09 -7.75 16.59
C VAL A 8 14.22 -8.46 17.34
N GLU A 9 13.89 -9.52 18.08
CA GLU A 9 14.84 -10.24 18.93
C GLU A 9 15.58 -11.35 18.17
N GLY A 10 15.02 -11.80 17.06
CA GLY A 10 15.52 -12.93 16.28
C GLY A 10 15.24 -14.29 16.93
N GLU A 11 15.54 -15.35 16.19
CA GLU A 11 15.58 -16.72 16.72
C GLU A 11 16.97 -17.29 16.44
N LYS A 12 17.51 -18.10 17.36
CA LYS A 12 18.80 -18.76 17.13
C LYS A 12 18.67 -19.71 15.94
N LEU A 13 19.50 -19.53 14.93
CA LEU A 13 19.55 -20.41 13.77
C LEU A 13 19.97 -21.84 14.18
N THR A 14 19.21 -22.83 13.74
CA THR A 14 19.45 -24.26 13.90
C THR A 14 19.29 -24.95 12.55
N ARG A 15 19.72 -26.22 12.42
CA ARG A 15 19.47 -26.98 11.18
C ARG A 15 17.97 -27.18 10.93
N ASP A 16 17.21 -27.38 12.00
CA ASP A 16 15.77 -27.69 11.91
C ASP A 16 14.96 -26.46 11.47
N ASN A 17 15.21 -25.29 12.06
CA ASN A 17 14.52 -24.05 11.66
C ASN A 17 15.08 -23.45 10.36
N PHE A 18 16.25 -23.89 9.89
CA PHE A 18 16.70 -23.60 8.54
C PHE A 18 15.95 -24.44 7.50
N ALA A 19 15.74 -25.74 7.76
CA ALA A 19 14.97 -26.61 6.90
C ALA A 19 13.46 -26.29 6.92
N ASN A 20 12.95 -25.85 8.08
CA ASN A 20 11.56 -25.45 8.29
C ASN A 20 11.51 -24.04 8.92
N PRO A 21 11.62 -22.97 8.10
CA PRO A 21 11.63 -21.60 8.60
C PRO A 21 10.41 -21.29 9.47
N PRO A 22 10.59 -20.54 10.58
CA PRO A 22 9.46 -20.05 11.36
C PRO A 22 8.49 -19.27 10.46
N LYS A 23 7.18 -19.44 10.68
CA LYS A 23 6.14 -18.71 9.90
C LYS A 23 6.34 -17.20 9.88
N ALA A 24 6.96 -16.65 10.93
CA ALA A 24 7.29 -15.24 11.07
C ALA A 24 8.30 -14.72 10.03
N MET A 25 9.06 -15.61 9.41
CA MET A 25 10.01 -15.31 8.32
C MET A 25 9.43 -15.62 6.94
N GLY A 26 8.14 -15.98 6.87
CA GLY A 26 7.43 -16.26 5.62
C GLY A 26 7.18 -15.01 4.78
N VAL A 27 6.90 -15.22 3.49
CA VAL A 27 6.59 -14.13 2.56
C VAL A 27 5.21 -13.54 2.82
N LEU A 28 5.10 -12.23 2.67
CA LEU A 28 3.85 -11.47 2.75
C LEU A 28 3.60 -10.78 1.40
N PRO A 29 2.94 -11.44 0.43
CA PRO A 29 2.68 -10.84 -0.88
C PRO A 29 1.61 -9.75 -0.80
N PHE A 30 1.63 -8.87 -1.79
CA PHE A 30 0.47 -8.03 -2.08
C PHE A 30 -0.67 -8.89 -2.61
N TRP A 31 -1.82 -8.77 -1.96
CA TRP A 31 -3.08 -9.31 -2.43
C TRP A 31 -3.85 -8.18 -3.12
N PHE A 32 -3.83 -8.22 -4.45
CA PHE A 32 -4.45 -7.18 -5.25
C PHE A 32 -5.97 -7.28 -5.22
N TRP A 33 -6.59 -6.24 -4.71
CA TRP A 33 -8.02 -6.04 -4.80
C TRP A 33 -8.30 -5.26 -6.07
N ASN A 34 -8.70 -5.98 -7.12
CA ASN A 34 -8.82 -5.48 -8.47
C ASN A 34 -10.12 -5.96 -9.17
N GLY A 35 -11.18 -6.13 -8.38
CA GLY A 35 -12.50 -6.52 -8.86
C GLY A 35 -13.59 -6.20 -7.85
N GLU A 36 -14.65 -7.00 -7.86
CA GLU A 36 -15.86 -6.83 -7.04
C GLU A 36 -15.69 -7.31 -5.59
N MET A 37 -14.58 -7.99 -5.30
CA MET A 37 -14.26 -8.53 -3.98
C MET A 37 -15.41 -9.34 -3.38
N ASN A 38 -15.84 -10.37 -4.12
CA ASN A 38 -16.84 -11.32 -3.64
C ASN A 38 -16.30 -12.12 -2.45
N GLU A 39 -17.08 -12.26 -1.38
CA GLU A 39 -16.65 -12.90 -0.15
C GLU A 39 -16.27 -14.38 -0.31
N GLU A 40 -16.97 -15.13 -1.18
CA GLU A 40 -16.67 -16.55 -1.43
C GLU A 40 -15.31 -16.70 -2.12
N GLU A 41 -15.05 -15.86 -3.12
CA GLU A 41 -13.77 -15.84 -3.83
C GLU A 41 -12.63 -15.40 -2.89
N MET A 42 -12.86 -14.37 -2.08
CA MET A 42 -11.89 -13.90 -1.10
C MET A 42 -11.50 -15.03 -0.13
N ILE A 43 -12.46 -15.76 0.42
CA ILE A 43 -12.16 -16.92 1.29
C ILE A 43 -11.37 -17.97 0.54
N TRP A 44 -11.77 -18.31 -0.70
CA TRP A 44 -11.07 -19.30 -1.50
C TRP A 44 -9.61 -18.89 -1.72
N GLN A 45 -9.35 -17.66 -2.14
CA GLN A 45 -8.00 -17.13 -2.34
C GLN A 45 -7.17 -17.19 -1.04
N MET A 46 -7.75 -16.75 0.09
CA MET A 46 -7.07 -16.76 1.39
C MET A 46 -6.73 -18.19 1.86
N LYS A 47 -7.63 -19.15 1.67
CA LYS A 47 -7.37 -20.57 1.97
C LYS A 47 -6.29 -21.13 1.05
N GLU A 48 -6.28 -20.76 -0.23
CA GLU A 48 -5.26 -21.17 -1.19
C GLU A 48 -3.88 -20.61 -0.83
N TYR A 49 -3.80 -19.37 -0.33
CA TYR A 49 -2.57 -18.79 0.19
C TYR A 49 -2.07 -19.57 1.42
N HIS A 50 -2.93 -19.78 2.41
CA HIS A 50 -2.57 -20.53 3.61
C HIS A 50 -2.11 -21.96 3.29
N ALA A 51 -2.81 -22.67 2.40
CA ALA A 51 -2.46 -24.04 1.98
C ALA A 51 -1.08 -24.12 1.30
N LYS A 52 -0.61 -23.03 0.68
CA LYS A 52 0.70 -22.92 0.05
C LYS A 52 1.79 -22.39 0.98
N GLY A 53 1.50 -22.27 2.28
CA GLY A 53 2.47 -21.85 3.30
C GLY A 53 2.69 -20.34 3.38
N ILE A 54 1.82 -19.52 2.77
CA ILE A 54 1.89 -18.06 2.92
C ILE A 54 1.29 -17.68 4.28
N SER A 55 2.09 -16.96 5.08
CA SER A 55 1.76 -16.65 6.47
C SER A 55 0.99 -15.34 6.65
N GLY A 56 0.87 -14.53 5.59
CA GLY A 56 0.02 -13.35 5.61
C GLY A 56 -0.01 -12.59 4.29
N LEU A 57 -0.82 -11.53 4.23
CA LEU A 57 -1.13 -10.79 3.00
C LEU A 57 -1.18 -9.29 3.26
N PHE A 58 -0.79 -8.49 2.27
CA PHE A 58 -1.07 -7.05 2.24
C PHE A 58 -2.26 -6.78 1.32
N ILE A 59 -3.40 -6.36 1.87
CA ILE A 59 -4.52 -5.83 1.09
C ILE A 59 -4.03 -4.59 0.35
N HIS A 60 -4.17 -4.62 -0.98
CA HIS A 60 -3.67 -3.57 -1.83
C HIS A 60 -4.63 -3.30 -2.99
N GLY A 61 -5.26 -2.12 -2.99
CA GLY A 61 -6.15 -1.71 -4.07
C GLY A 61 -5.40 -1.53 -5.38
N ARG A 62 -5.96 -2.05 -6.48
CA ARG A 62 -5.38 -1.89 -7.82
C ARG A 62 -6.43 -1.60 -8.89
N PHE A 63 -5.97 -1.11 -10.05
CA PHE A 63 -6.80 -0.96 -11.25
C PHE A 63 -7.67 -2.21 -11.49
N GLY A 64 -8.99 -1.99 -11.62
CA GLY A 64 -10.01 -3.04 -11.69
C GLY A 64 -10.89 -3.09 -10.44
N GLU A 65 -10.45 -2.53 -9.32
CA GLU A 65 -11.24 -2.41 -8.10
C GLU A 65 -12.55 -1.63 -8.34
N SER A 66 -13.69 -2.24 -7.99
CA SER A 66 -15.02 -1.73 -8.33
C SER A 66 -15.96 -1.48 -7.14
N ILE A 67 -15.55 -1.82 -5.91
CA ILE A 67 -16.29 -1.59 -4.65
C ILE A 67 -16.08 -0.17 -4.07
N GLY A 68 -15.14 0.60 -4.62
CA GLY A 68 -14.82 1.97 -4.26
C GLY A 68 -13.79 2.07 -3.13
N TYR A 69 -12.57 2.47 -3.44
CA TYR A 69 -11.52 2.68 -2.45
C TYR A 69 -11.92 3.60 -1.29
N LEU A 70 -11.74 3.10 -0.06
CA LEU A 70 -12.15 3.71 1.21
C LEU A 70 -13.67 3.99 1.32
N SER A 71 -14.51 3.29 0.54
CA SER A 71 -15.95 3.26 0.77
C SER A 71 -16.29 2.41 2.00
N ASP A 72 -17.52 2.51 2.48
CA ASP A 72 -18.04 1.61 3.52
C ASP A 72 -17.90 0.15 3.09
N THR A 73 -18.18 -0.19 1.83
CA THR A 73 -18.02 -1.54 1.30
C THR A 73 -16.56 -2.01 1.35
N TRP A 74 -15.61 -1.14 1.02
CA TRP A 74 -14.19 -1.46 1.11
C TRP A 74 -13.76 -1.78 2.55
N PHE A 75 -14.24 -0.99 3.52
CA PHE A 75 -13.98 -1.24 4.94
C PHE A 75 -14.67 -2.52 5.45
N GLU A 76 -15.90 -2.81 5.01
CA GLU A 76 -16.58 -4.06 5.34
C GLU A 76 -15.84 -5.28 4.79
N ARG A 77 -15.36 -5.23 3.54
CA ARG A 77 -14.51 -6.29 2.98
C ARG A 77 -13.20 -6.43 3.74
N THR A 78 -12.63 -5.33 4.23
CA THR A 78 -11.39 -5.35 5.02
C THR A 78 -11.63 -6.05 6.36
N LYS A 79 -12.71 -5.70 7.06
CA LYS A 79 -13.13 -6.39 8.30
C LYS A 79 -13.37 -7.88 8.06
N TYR A 80 -14.00 -8.23 6.94
CA TYR A 80 -14.26 -9.60 6.55
C TYR A 80 -12.95 -10.40 6.34
N ALA A 81 -12.02 -9.84 5.56
CA ALA A 81 -10.70 -10.45 5.36
C ALA A 81 -9.96 -10.64 6.69
N VAL A 82 -9.97 -9.64 7.58
CA VAL A 82 -9.35 -9.76 8.91
C VAL A 82 -10.00 -10.88 9.75
N LYS A 83 -11.32 -11.02 9.69
CA LYS A 83 -12.04 -12.11 10.37
C LYS A 83 -11.60 -13.48 9.84
N VAL A 84 -11.64 -13.69 8.53
CA VAL A 84 -11.25 -14.96 7.90
C VAL A 84 -9.78 -15.29 8.16
N ALA A 85 -8.90 -14.29 8.10
CA ALA A 85 -7.48 -14.44 8.37
C ALA A 85 -7.22 -14.99 9.77
N LYS A 86 -7.94 -14.46 10.77
CA LYS A 86 -7.88 -14.95 12.15
C LYS A 86 -8.35 -16.40 12.28
N GLU A 87 -9.38 -16.80 11.54
CA GLU A 87 -9.91 -18.17 11.55
C GLU A 87 -8.94 -19.19 10.93
N ILE A 88 -8.27 -18.82 9.82
CA ILE A 88 -7.34 -19.73 9.12
C ILE A 88 -5.88 -19.60 9.59
N GLY A 89 -5.57 -18.62 10.44
CA GLY A 89 -4.24 -18.44 11.04
C GLY A 89 -3.19 -17.82 10.12
N ILE A 90 -3.60 -16.84 9.30
CA ILE A 90 -2.69 -15.95 8.55
C ILE A 90 -2.83 -14.51 9.03
N ASP A 91 -1.79 -13.70 8.86
CA ASP A 91 -1.84 -12.27 9.16
C ASP A 91 -2.34 -11.46 7.97
N VAL A 92 -3.02 -10.34 8.22
CA VAL A 92 -3.46 -9.41 7.17
C VAL A 92 -3.04 -7.99 7.53
N TRP A 93 -2.44 -7.33 6.55
CA TRP A 93 -1.99 -5.95 6.61
C TRP A 93 -2.77 -5.13 5.59
N VAL A 94 -2.93 -3.84 5.87
CA VAL A 94 -3.54 -2.89 4.94
C VAL A 94 -2.45 -1.99 4.40
N TYR A 95 -2.34 -1.92 3.07
CA TYR A 95 -1.60 -0.86 2.41
C TYR A 95 -2.55 0.30 2.15
N ASP A 96 -2.29 1.44 2.78
CA ASP A 96 -3.14 2.63 2.82
C ASP A 96 -3.03 3.49 1.55
N GLU A 97 -2.99 2.84 0.39
CA GLU A 97 -3.06 3.50 -0.91
C GLU A 97 -3.78 2.63 -1.95
N MET A 98 -4.39 3.29 -2.93
CA MET A 98 -4.87 2.69 -4.17
C MET A 98 -3.90 2.96 -5.31
N ASN A 99 -3.49 1.90 -6.01
CA ASN A 99 -2.50 1.99 -7.06
C ASN A 99 -1.13 2.51 -6.57
N TRP A 100 -0.53 3.47 -7.28
CA TRP A 100 0.80 4.03 -7.01
C TRP A 100 0.88 5.44 -7.62
N PRO A 101 1.72 6.34 -7.09
CA PRO A 101 2.49 6.26 -5.84
C PRO A 101 1.64 6.45 -4.57
N SER A 102 2.22 6.14 -3.39
CA SER A 102 1.59 6.38 -2.08
C SER A 102 1.58 7.85 -1.67
N GLY A 103 0.63 8.22 -0.82
CA GLY A 103 0.43 9.56 -0.27
C GLY A 103 -0.69 10.37 -0.94
N THR A 104 -1.41 9.78 -1.90
CA THR A 104 -2.47 10.48 -2.64
C THR A 104 -3.88 10.02 -2.27
N ALA A 105 -4.02 8.84 -1.67
CA ALA A 105 -5.29 8.17 -1.37
C ALA A 105 -6.22 8.13 -2.58
N TYR A 106 -5.74 7.51 -3.67
CA TYR A 106 -6.37 7.54 -4.99
C TYR A 106 -6.62 8.97 -5.51
N ARG A 107 -5.63 9.85 -5.36
CA ARG A 107 -5.69 11.29 -5.71
C ARG A 107 -6.66 12.14 -4.88
N LYS A 108 -7.45 11.58 -3.97
CA LYS A 108 -8.41 12.33 -3.14
C LYS A 108 -7.73 13.45 -2.36
N VAL A 109 -6.57 13.17 -1.74
CA VAL A 109 -5.80 14.18 -0.97
C VAL A 109 -5.45 15.39 -1.85
N SER A 110 -4.94 15.14 -3.04
CA SER A 110 -4.53 16.20 -3.96
C SER A 110 -5.71 16.95 -4.58
N GLN A 111 -6.87 16.31 -4.72
CA GLN A 111 -8.10 16.93 -5.23
C GLN A 111 -8.74 17.84 -4.17
N GLU A 112 -8.88 17.35 -2.94
CA GLU A 112 -9.51 18.08 -1.83
C GLU A 112 -8.59 19.17 -1.26
N ASN A 113 -7.28 18.94 -1.27
CA ASN A 113 -6.29 19.87 -0.71
C ASN A 113 -5.16 20.14 -1.72
N PRO A 114 -5.39 20.96 -2.77
CA PRO A 114 -4.39 21.26 -3.79
C PRO A 114 -3.06 21.79 -3.24
N LYS A 115 -3.09 22.49 -2.10
CA LYS A 115 -1.91 23.01 -1.40
C LYS A 115 -0.94 21.93 -0.89
N LEU A 116 -1.42 20.69 -0.71
CA LEU A 116 -0.63 19.55 -0.23
C LEU A 116 0.04 18.76 -1.38
N ARG A 117 -0.19 19.15 -2.63
CA ARG A 117 0.44 18.49 -3.79
C ARG A 117 1.96 18.63 -3.70
N GLN A 118 2.66 17.57 -4.09
CA GLN A 118 4.10 17.61 -4.27
C GLN A 118 4.47 18.75 -5.23
N LYS A 119 5.45 19.56 -4.83
CA LYS A 119 6.02 20.62 -5.65
C LYS A 119 7.25 20.12 -6.38
N TYR A 120 7.51 20.67 -7.56
CA TYR A 120 8.74 20.48 -8.30
C TYR A 120 9.32 21.84 -8.66
N LEU A 121 10.63 21.91 -8.81
CA LEU A 121 11.30 23.10 -9.32
C LEU A 121 11.38 22.98 -10.85
N GLU A 122 10.92 24.01 -11.55
CA GLU A 122 11.00 24.11 -13.01
C GLU A 122 11.96 25.23 -13.40
N MET A 123 12.81 24.96 -14.40
CA MET A 123 13.66 25.97 -15.02
C MET A 123 12.99 26.43 -16.31
N VAL A 124 12.70 27.73 -16.40
CA VAL A 124 12.19 28.36 -17.61
C VAL A 124 13.29 29.22 -18.22
N ALA A 125 13.73 28.89 -19.42
CA ALA A 125 14.73 29.66 -20.18
C ALA A 125 14.03 30.47 -21.27
N LEU A 126 14.28 31.78 -21.29
CA LEU A 126 13.70 32.70 -22.27
C LEU A 126 14.81 33.32 -23.13
N PRO A 127 14.72 33.25 -24.47
CA PRO A 127 15.62 33.99 -25.35
C PRO A 127 15.19 35.46 -25.38
N VAL A 128 16.04 36.36 -24.90
CA VAL A 128 15.74 37.78 -24.82
C VAL A 128 16.74 38.57 -25.68
N PRO A 129 16.28 39.26 -26.75
CA PRO A 129 17.15 40.14 -27.56
C PRO A 129 17.59 41.36 -26.74
N GLY A 130 18.90 41.63 -26.73
CA GLY A 130 19.49 42.75 -25.98
C GLY A 130 19.64 44.05 -26.79
N PRO A 131 20.09 45.14 -26.14
CA PRO A 131 20.44 45.23 -24.72
C PRO A 131 19.20 45.36 -23.81
N LEU A 132 19.11 44.51 -22.79
CA LEU A 132 18.07 44.57 -21.76
C LEU A 132 18.72 44.68 -20.38
N PHE A 133 18.23 45.59 -19.56
CA PHE A 133 18.60 45.68 -18.15
C PHE A 133 17.53 44.95 -17.33
N THR A 134 17.90 43.88 -16.63
CA THR A 134 17.00 43.14 -15.75
C THR A 134 17.38 43.36 -14.29
N PHE A 135 16.37 43.51 -13.43
CA PHE A 135 16.51 43.46 -11.98
C PHE A 135 15.37 42.60 -11.44
N LEU A 136 15.67 41.79 -10.42
CA LEU A 136 14.68 40.94 -9.77
C LEU A 136 13.90 41.80 -8.77
N GLU A 137 12.65 42.09 -9.05
CA GLU A 137 11.73 42.58 -8.02
C GLU A 137 11.28 41.39 -7.17
N ALA A 138 11.44 41.49 -5.84
CA ALA A 138 11.05 40.47 -4.88
C ALA A 138 9.53 40.39 -4.64
N THR A 139 8.73 40.81 -5.62
CA THR A 139 7.27 40.99 -5.52
C THR A 139 6.48 40.05 -6.43
N ASP A 140 7.13 39.11 -7.12
CA ASP A 140 6.43 38.11 -7.92
C ASP A 140 5.80 37.06 -6.99
N ASP A 141 4.46 37.08 -6.89
CA ASP A 141 3.63 36.19 -6.08
C ASP A 141 3.00 35.04 -6.88
N ARG A 142 3.50 34.78 -8.10
CA ARG A 142 3.16 33.60 -8.90
C ARG A 142 3.46 32.26 -8.20
#